data_AF-A0A814MT81-F1
#
_entry.id   AF-A0A814MT81-F1
#
_cell.length_a   1.000
_cell.length_b   1.000
_cell.length_c   1.000
_cell.angle_alpha   90.00
_cell.angle_beta   90.00
_cell.angle_gamma   90.00
#
_symmetry.space_group_name_H-M   'P 1'
#
loop_
_entity.id
_entity.type
_entity.pdbx_description
1 polymer ?
#
loop_
_entity_poly.entity_id
_entity_poly.type
_entity_poly.pdbx_seq_one_letter_code
_entity_poly.pdbx_strand_id
1 'polypeptide(L)'
;MALEVSRLFGGFFLSPANLPKYFSWLDALSYAKYTYVGVSLNELQGLTLSCADAGTSTCIPNGETTIKQLGLDYINIGGCIGALLAFIIFCRFIAYLGVRFLKN
;
A
#
# COMPACT_ATOMS: atom_id res chain seq x y z
N MET A 1 -1.18 12.60 -14.48
CA MET A 1 -1.79 11.32 -14.94
C MET A 1 -1.14 10.09 -14.31
N ALA A 2 0.16 9.84 -14.45
CA ALA A 2 0.81 8.65 -13.87
C ALA A 2 0.63 8.51 -12.33
N LEU A 3 0.69 9.64 -11.60
CA LEU A 3 0.45 9.67 -10.15
C LEU A 3 -0.99 9.33 -9.74
N GLU A 4 -1.96 9.60 -10.61
CA GLU A 4 -3.38 9.30 -10.35
C GLU A 4 -3.63 7.80 -10.43
N VAL A 5 -3.01 7.13 -11.42
CA VAL A 5 -3.07 5.68 -11.56
C VAL A 5 -2.45 4.99 -10.35
N SER A 6 -1.31 5.47 -9.84
CA SER A 6 -0.71 4.91 -8.61
C SER A 6 -1.61 5.04 -7.38
N ARG A 7 -2.43 6.11 -7.29
CA ARG A 7 -3.37 6.26 -6.16
C ARG A 7 -4.54 5.29 -6.25
N LEU A 8 -5.05 5.03 -7.45
CA LEU A 8 -6.15 4.07 -7.65
C LEU A 8 -5.74 2.67 -7.19
N PHE A 9 -4.52 2.24 -7.56
CA PHE A 9 -3.93 0.96 -7.13
C PHE A 9 -3.09 1.10 -5.85
N GLY A 10 -3.38 2.10 -5.01
CA GLY A 10 -2.63 2.39 -3.80
C GLY A 10 -3.03 1.54 -2.57
N GLY A 11 -3.92 0.56 -2.74
CA GLY A 11 -4.41 -0.31 -1.65
C GLY A 11 -5.62 0.23 -0.87
N PHE A 12 -5.90 1.54 -0.94
CA PHE A 12 -7.05 2.17 -0.27
C PHE A 12 -8.36 1.99 -1.05
N PHE A 13 -8.40 2.41 -2.33
CA PHE A 13 -9.61 2.31 -3.16
C PHE A 13 -9.89 0.89 -3.63
N LEU A 14 -8.83 0.11 -3.82
CA LEU A 14 -8.90 -1.30 -4.18
C LEU A 14 -8.02 -2.06 -3.21
N SER A 15 -8.63 -2.80 -2.30
CA SER A 15 -7.89 -3.60 -1.33
C SER A 15 -7.15 -4.75 -2.04
N PRO A 16 -5.98 -5.17 -1.52
CA PRO A 16 -5.27 -6.33 -2.07
C PRO A 16 -6.15 -7.58 -2.19
N ALA A 17 -7.09 -7.79 -1.25
CA ALA A 17 -8.04 -8.90 -1.30
C ALA A 17 -9.00 -8.86 -2.50
N ASN A 18 -9.34 -7.68 -3.02
CA ASN A 18 -10.29 -7.50 -4.13
C ASN A 18 -9.60 -7.23 -5.47
N LEU A 19 -8.26 -7.28 -5.53
CA LEU A 19 -7.49 -6.98 -6.73
C LEU A 19 -7.57 -8.15 -7.74
N PRO A 20 -8.04 -7.92 -8.98
CA PRO A 20 -8.00 -8.94 -10.03
C PRO A 20 -6.55 -9.31 -10.41
N LYS A 21 -6.25 -10.60 -10.52
CA LYS A 21 -4.89 -11.10 -10.82
C LYS A 21 -4.27 -10.48 -12.08
N TYR A 22 -5.09 -10.15 -13.08
CA TYR A 22 -4.63 -9.51 -14.33
C TYR A 22 -3.98 -8.13 -14.10
N PHE A 23 -4.40 -7.38 -13.07
CA PHE A 23 -3.86 -6.06 -12.74
C PHE A 23 -2.80 -6.07 -11.63
N SER A 24 -2.36 -7.24 -11.20
CA SER A 24 -1.35 -7.40 -10.13
C SER A 24 -0.02 -6.69 -10.43
N TRP A 25 0.36 -6.56 -11.70
CA TRP A 25 1.59 -5.85 -12.10
C TRP A 25 1.47 -4.33 -11.94
N LEU A 26 0.29 -3.73 -12.16
CA LEU A 26 0.05 -2.30 -11.94
C LEU A 26 0.07 -1.95 -10.45
N ASP A 27 -0.52 -2.81 -9.65
CA ASP A 27 -0.49 -2.72 -8.19
C ASP A 27 0.95 -2.83 -7.67
N ALA A 28 1.74 -3.78 -8.19
CA ALA A 28 3.15 -3.92 -7.81
C ALA A 28 4.01 -2.69 -8.19
N LEU A 29 3.64 -1.96 -9.25
CA LEU A 29 4.32 -0.74 -9.69
C LEU A 29 3.95 0.48 -8.83
N SER A 30 2.88 0.41 -8.04
CA SER A 30 2.45 1.51 -7.18
C SER A 30 3.26 1.55 -5.89
N TYR A 31 4.15 2.54 -5.73
CA TYR A 31 4.82 2.79 -4.45
C TYR A 31 3.81 3.12 -3.32
N ALA A 32 2.67 3.72 -3.68
CA ALA A 32 1.63 4.11 -2.72
C ALA A 32 1.03 2.89 -2.01
N LYS A 33 0.95 1.73 -2.69
CA LYS A 33 0.52 0.46 -2.10
C LYS A 33 1.38 0.06 -0.90
N TYR A 34 2.70 0.05 -1.05
CA TYR A 34 3.61 -0.34 0.03
C TYR A 34 3.58 0.67 1.19
N THR A 35 3.36 1.95 0.88
CA THR A 35 3.17 2.99 1.91
C THR A 35 1.88 2.75 2.70
N TYR A 36 0.76 2.54 2.01
CA TYR A 36 -0.53 2.28 2.63
C TYR A 36 -0.48 1.03 3.51
N VAL A 37 0.04 -0.08 2.99
CA VAL A 37 0.14 -1.34 3.74
C VAL A 37 1.05 -1.19 4.96
N GLY A 38 2.21 -0.54 4.81
CA GLY A 38 3.12 -0.29 5.92
C GLY A 38 2.48 0.55 7.03
N VAL A 39 1.81 1.65 6.68
CA VAL A 39 1.11 2.51 7.65
C VAL A 39 -0.07 1.79 8.28
N SER A 40 -0.90 1.09 7.50
CA SER A 40 -2.02 0.33 8.03
C SER A 40 -1.58 -0.75 9.02
N LEU A 41 -0.50 -1.47 8.75
CA LEU A 41 0.05 -2.44 9.70
C LEU A 41 0.59 -1.76 10.96
N ASN A 42 1.24 -0.59 10.82
CA ASN A 42 1.75 0.18 11.96
C ASN A 42 0.65 0.68 12.89
N GLU A 43 -0.47 1.13 12.33
CA GLU A 43 -1.57 1.75 13.10
C GLU A 43 -2.61 0.75 13.61
N LEU A 44 -2.90 -0.30 12.83
CA LEU A 44 -3.99 -1.23 13.16
C LEU A 44 -3.54 -2.42 14.03
N GLN A 45 -2.24 -2.73 14.06
CA GLN A 45 -1.76 -3.85 14.85
C GLN A 45 -1.88 -3.54 16.35
N GLY A 46 -2.63 -4.36 17.07
CA GLY A 46 -2.94 -4.17 18.49
C GLY A 46 -4.05 -3.16 18.78
N LEU A 47 -4.70 -2.60 17.76
CA LEU A 47 -5.75 -1.60 17.94
C LEU A 47 -7.08 -2.27 18.32
N THR A 48 -7.63 -1.92 19.48
CA THR A 48 -8.97 -2.35 19.90
C THR A 48 -9.98 -1.23 19.72
N LEU A 49 -11.09 -1.50 19.03
CA LEU A 49 -12.13 -0.50 18.77
C LEU A 49 -13.38 -0.83 19.59
N SER A 50 -13.85 0.14 20.38
CA SER A 50 -15.07 -0.01 21.18
C SER A 50 -16.30 0.30 20.34
N CYS A 51 -17.15 -0.71 20.13
CA CYS A 51 -18.42 -0.57 19.41
C CYS A 51 -19.57 -0.34 20.41
N ALA A 52 -19.58 0.79 21.09
CA ALA A 52 -20.61 1.09 22.09
C ALA A 52 -21.98 1.40 21.44
N ASP A 53 -22.03 1.87 20.20
CA ASP A 53 -23.25 2.38 19.54
C ASP A 53 -23.46 1.83 18.11
N ALA A 54 -23.05 0.59 17.85
CA ALA A 54 -23.21 -0.03 16.52
C ALA A 54 -24.69 -0.45 16.27
N GLY A 55 -25.58 0.53 16.11
CA GLY A 55 -26.88 0.32 15.48
C GLY A 55 -26.67 -0.16 14.05
N THR A 56 -27.23 -1.33 13.71
CA THR A 56 -27.37 -1.97 12.37
C THR A 56 -26.16 -1.99 11.42
N SER A 57 -24.99 -1.53 11.84
CA SER A 57 -23.76 -1.46 11.06
C SER A 57 -22.77 -2.55 11.48
N THR A 58 -22.01 -3.07 10.53
CA THR A 58 -20.92 -4.02 10.77
C THR A 58 -19.84 -3.37 11.63
N CYS A 59 -19.91 -3.58 12.94
CA CYS A 59 -18.84 -3.23 13.88
C CYS A 59 -17.60 -4.08 13.58
N ILE A 60 -16.46 -3.41 13.44
CA ILE A 60 -15.14 -4.06 13.36
C ILE A 60 -14.44 -3.84 14.71
N PRO A 61 -14.33 -4.88 15.56
CA PRO A 61 -13.95 -4.70 16.96
C PRO A 61 -12.44 -4.51 17.19
N ASN A 62 -11.60 -4.76 16.19
CA ASN A 62 -10.15 -4.63 16.30
C ASN A 62 -9.48 -4.40 14.94
N GLY A 63 -8.26 -3.88 14.95
CA GLY A 63 -7.50 -3.61 13.73
C GLY A 63 -7.03 -4.88 13.01
N GLU A 64 -6.85 -6.01 13.71
CA GLU A 64 -6.47 -7.28 13.09
C GLU A 64 -7.54 -7.80 12.12
N THR A 65 -8.82 -7.61 12.45
CA THR A 65 -9.92 -7.97 11.55
C THR A 65 -9.93 -7.07 10.32
N THR A 66 -9.65 -5.77 10.46
CA THR A 66 -9.47 -4.86 9.31
C THR A 66 -8.31 -5.28 8.41
N ILE A 67 -7.15 -5.60 8.99
CA ILE A 67 -5.96 -6.05 8.25
C ILE A 67 -6.29 -7.29 7.40
N LYS A 68 -6.97 -8.27 8.00
CA LYS A 68 -7.37 -9.52 7.31
C LYS A 68 -8.44 -9.29 6.25
N GLN A 69 -9.45 -8.47 6.53
CA GLN A 69 -10.52 -8.18 5.56
C GLN A 69 -10.00 -7.47 4.31
N LEU A 70 -9.00 -6.60 4.47
CA LEU A 70 -8.37 -5.89 3.36
C LEU A 70 -7.25 -6.70 2.69
N GLY A 71 -6.75 -7.76 3.33
CA GLY A 71 -5.65 -8.60 2.83
C GLY A 71 -4.29 -7.89 2.89
N LEU A 72 -4.03 -7.13 3.96
CA LEU A 72 -2.81 -6.33 4.11
C LEU A 72 -1.63 -7.13 4.70
N ASP A 73 -1.86 -8.38 5.10
CA ASP A 73 -0.90 -9.27 5.78
C ASP A 73 0.06 -10.01 4.83
N TYR A 74 0.03 -9.72 3.52
CA TYR A 74 0.90 -10.35 2.52
C TYR A 74 2.39 -9.94 2.64
N ILE A 75 2.68 -8.82 3.31
CA ILE A 75 4.03 -8.28 3.53
C ILE A 75 4.10 -7.66 4.92
N ASN A 76 5.27 -7.70 5.55
CA ASN A 76 5.50 -7.04 6.83
C ASN A 76 5.95 -5.58 6.66
N ILE A 77 5.95 -4.81 7.75
CA ILE A 77 6.37 -3.40 7.75
C ILE A 77 7.80 -3.23 7.21
N GLY A 78 8.72 -4.14 7.57
CA GLY A 78 10.10 -4.12 7.07
C GLY A 78 10.22 -4.32 5.56
N GLY A 79 9.40 -5.21 4.99
CA GLY A 79 9.31 -5.44 3.55
C GLY A 79 8.77 -4.23 2.81
N CYS A 80 7.77 -3.54 3.37
CA CYS A 80 7.27 -2.27 2.83
C CYS A 80 8.38 -1.21 2.79
N ILE A 81 9.15 -1.05 3.88
CA ILE A 81 10.28 -0.12 3.93
C ILE A 81 11.32 -0.47 2.87
N GLY A 82 11.69 -1.75 2.76
CA GLY A 82 12.65 -2.22 1.76
C GLY A 82 12.19 -1.93 0.32
N ALA A 83 10.91 -2.19 0.01
CA ALA A 83 10.34 -1.90 -1.31
C ALA A 83 10.38 -0.40 -1.64
N LEU A 84 10.03 0.46 -0.68
CA LEU A 84 10.06 1.92 -0.87
C LEU A 84 11.48 2.43 -1.10
N LEU A 85 12.47 1.94 -0.35
CA LEU A 85 13.88 2.27 -0.57
C LEU A 85 14.36 1.83 -1.96
N ALA A 86 13.97 0.64 -2.40
CA ALA A 86 14.28 0.16 -3.75
C ALA A 86 13.69 1.07 -4.84
N PHE A 87 12.44 1.53 -4.68
CA PHE A 87 11.84 2.51 -5.58
C PHE A 87 12.62 3.84 -5.61
N ILE A 88 13.06 4.35 -4.45
CA ILE A 88 13.86 5.58 -4.38
C ILE A 88 15.17 5.42 -5.15
N ILE A 89 15.90 4.33 -4.91
CA ILE A 89 17.18 4.04 -5.59
C ILE A 89 16.96 3.92 -7.10
N PHE A 90 15.92 3.20 -7.51
CA PHE A 90 15.56 3.02 -8.92
C PHE A 90 15.25 4.36 -9.62
N CYS A 91 14.39 5.19 -9.03
CA CYS A 91 14.06 6.50 -9.58
C CYS A 91 15.29 7.43 -9.64
N ARG A 92 16.14 7.40 -8.61
CA ARG A 92 17.41 8.16 -8.59
C ARG A 92 18.37 7.70 -9.67
N PHE A 93 18.48 6.39 -9.88
CA PHE A 93 19.31 5.82 -10.92
C PHE A 93 18.84 6.22 -12.32
N ILE A 94 17.54 6.11 -12.61
CA ILE A 94 16.96 6.58 -13.88
C ILE A 94 17.19 8.07 -14.09
N ALA A 95 16.97 8.89 -13.05
CA ALA A 95 17.21 10.33 -13.14
C ALA A 95 18.68 10.64 -13.44
N TYR A 96 19.60 9.93 -12.79
CA TYR A 96 21.03 10.06 -13.06
C TYR A 96 21.39 9.71 -14.50
N LEU A 97 20.88 8.58 -15.02
CA LEU A 97 21.08 8.20 -16.42
C LEU A 97 20.50 9.25 -17.38
N GLY A 98 19.29 9.74 -17.11
CA GLY A 98 18.65 10.78 -17.92
C GLY A 98 19.49 12.05 -17.99
N VAL A 99 19.98 12.56 -16.85
CA VAL A 99 20.86 13.73 -16.81
C VAL A 99 22.19 13.46 -17.52
N ARG A 100 22.75 12.26 -17.39
CA ARG A 100 24.03 11.90 -18.03
C ARG A 100 23.92 11.80 -19.55
N PHE A 101 22.80 11.28 -20.09
CA PHE A 101 22.62 11.07 -21.53
C PHE A 101 21.97 12.24 -22.26
N LEU A 102 21.17 13.08 -21.58
CA LEU A 102 20.59 14.30 -22.16
C LEU A 102 21.54 15.50 -22.11
N LYS A 103 22.58 15.44 -21.26
CA LYS A 103 23.61 16.48 -21.12
C LYS A 103 24.93 16.09 -21.82
N ASN A 104 24.81 15.36 -22.93
CA ASN A 104 25.83 15.13 -23.96
C ASN A 104 25.21 15.50 -25.31
#